data_AF-A0A090LSJ2-F1
#
_entry.id   AF-A0A090LSJ2-F1
#
_cell.length_a   1.000
_cell.length_b   1.000
_cell.length_c   1.000
_cell.angle_alpha   90.00
_cell.angle_beta   90.00
_cell.angle_gamma   90.00
#
_symmetry.space_group_name_H-M   'P 1'
#
loop_
_entity.id
_entity.type
_entity.pdbx_description
1 polymer ?
#
loop_
_entity_poly.entity_id
_entity_poly.type
_entity_poly.pdbx_seq_one_letter_code
_entity_poly.pdbx_strand_id
1 'polypeptide(L)'
;MNILTFFFIFLIFFCCLNKDFKKSFLRTLKYFFENIFYQDCFEQYYKFISKPEKIDSFSFNENGQILQNKEANKVYLNDDILKLTNLKINLKRNFNSYTHLYSYYKYLTRSNIILHLHYKRNRSLKININNANIFTFRGTLSYLSGVIKNEKKILWAFNVDDVIVIVNDVENDNQSQNKSFINYIGLNFENIICSKKKRILSYL
;
A
#
# COMPACT_ATOMS: atom_id res chain seq x y z
N MET A 1 38.23 -0.62 19.99
CA MET A 1 37.39 0.30 20.80
C MET A 1 35.94 0.01 20.45
N ASN A 2 35.10 -0.39 21.40
CA ASN A 2 33.70 -0.76 21.10
C ASN A 2 32.91 0.45 20.60
N ILE A 3 32.02 0.23 19.63
CA ILE A 3 31.12 1.27 19.07
C ILE A 3 30.35 2.00 20.19
N LEU A 4 29.97 1.28 21.24
CA LEU A 4 29.33 1.85 22.42
C LEU A 4 30.23 2.84 23.17
N THR A 5 31.53 2.53 23.29
CA THR A 5 32.51 3.38 23.98
C THR A 5 32.81 4.65 23.19
N PHE A 6 32.82 4.57 21.86
CA PHE A 6 32.91 5.73 20.98
C PHE A 6 31.67 6.63 21.12
N PHE A 7 30.47 6.04 21.13
CA PHE A 7 29.21 6.79 21.34
C PHE A 7 29.16 7.50 22.69
N PHE A 8 29.64 6.86 23.76
CA PHE A 8 29.60 7.44 25.11
C PHE A 8 30.54 8.64 25.27
N ILE A 9 31.77 8.53 24.76
CA ILE A 9 32.74 9.64 24.74
C ILE A 9 32.23 10.78 23.85
N PHE A 10 31.58 10.45 22.73
CA PHE A 10 30.99 11.40 21.80
C PHE A 10 29.80 12.15 22.41
N LEU A 11 28.95 11.48 23.20
CA LEU A 11 27.81 12.10 23.88
C LEU A 11 28.25 13.13 24.93
N ILE A 12 29.30 12.81 25.69
CA ILE A 12 29.89 13.71 26.70
C ILE A 12 30.48 14.95 26.03
N PHE A 13 31.21 14.77 24.93
CA PHE A 13 31.75 15.88 24.15
C PHE A 13 30.64 16.76 23.54
N PHE A 14 29.53 16.15 23.12
CA PHE A 14 28.39 16.84 22.53
C PHE A 14 27.64 17.71 23.54
N CYS A 15 27.55 17.30 24.81
CA CYS A 15 26.90 18.09 25.87
C CYS A 15 27.59 19.43 26.13
N CYS A 16 28.91 19.51 25.96
CA CYS A 16 29.72 20.71 26.26
C CYS A 16 29.79 21.74 25.13
N LEU A 17 29.22 21.47 23.95
CA LEU A 17 29.34 22.37 22.79
C LEU A 17 28.32 23.53 22.83
N ASN A 18 28.75 24.69 22.34
CA ASN A 18 27.94 25.90 22.18
C ASN A 18 26.72 25.63 21.26
N LYS A 19 25.59 26.30 21.50
CA LYS A 19 24.29 26.02 20.84
C LYS A 19 24.36 26.08 19.32
N ASP A 20 25.10 27.03 18.76
CA ASP A 20 25.24 27.18 17.31
C ASP A 20 26.07 26.06 16.68
N PHE A 21 27.10 25.59 17.40
CA PHE A 21 27.91 24.45 16.97
C PHE A 21 27.11 23.15 17.03
N LYS A 22 26.29 22.94 18.06
CA LYS A 22 25.35 21.80 18.15
C LYS A 22 24.40 21.77 16.95
N LYS A 23 23.86 22.92 16.55
CA LYS A 23 22.89 23.02 15.44
C LYS A 23 23.55 22.75 14.09
N SER A 24 24.75 23.31 13.85
CA SER A 24 25.54 23.05 12.64
C SER A 24 25.96 21.57 12.57
N PHE A 25 26.46 21.02 13.67
CA PHE A 25 26.90 19.64 13.77
C PHE A 25 25.75 18.63 13.59
N LEU A 26 24.57 18.86 14.18
CA LEU A 26 23.39 18.03 13.94
C LEU A 26 22.95 18.03 12.48
N ARG A 27 23.09 19.18 11.80
CA ARG A 27 22.78 19.30 10.38
C ARG A 27 23.79 18.52 9.54
N THR A 28 25.08 18.58 9.88
CA THR A 28 26.14 17.82 9.21
C THR A 28 26.05 16.31 9.50
N LEU A 29 25.75 15.91 10.74
CA LEU A 29 25.44 14.53 11.11
C LEU A 29 24.23 14.01 10.35
N LYS A 30 23.16 14.80 10.27
CA LYS A 30 21.97 14.46 9.50
C LYS A 30 22.33 14.24 8.03
N TYR A 31 23.10 15.14 7.42
CA TYR A 31 23.60 14.98 6.04
C TYR A 31 24.52 13.76 5.88
N PHE A 32 25.39 13.49 6.84
CA PHE A 32 26.31 12.35 6.85
C PHE A 32 25.55 11.03 6.96
N PHE A 33 24.59 10.94 7.89
CA PHE A 33 23.68 9.81 8.04
C PHE A 33 22.78 9.65 6.81
N GLU A 34 22.20 10.73 6.29
CA GLU A 34 21.38 10.68 5.08
C GLU A 34 22.20 10.17 3.89
N ASN A 35 23.41 10.68 3.63
CA ASN A 35 24.20 10.26 2.48
C ASN A 35 24.80 8.84 2.61
N ILE A 36 25.31 8.47 3.79
CA ILE A 36 25.92 7.13 3.99
C ILE A 36 24.85 6.04 4.12
N PHE A 37 23.75 6.31 4.85
CA PHE A 37 22.70 5.29 4.97
C PHE A 37 21.79 5.21 3.74
N TYR A 38 21.56 6.29 2.98
CA TYR A 38 20.72 6.14 1.78
C TYR A 38 21.44 5.46 0.61
N GLN A 39 22.71 5.77 0.34
CA GLN A 39 23.38 5.19 -0.82
C GLN A 39 23.89 3.77 -0.57
N ASP A 40 24.59 3.52 0.53
CA ASP A 40 25.16 2.19 0.80
C ASP A 40 24.12 1.20 1.34
N CYS A 41 23.15 1.65 2.14
CA CYS A 41 22.14 0.71 2.64
C CYS A 41 21.07 0.38 1.59
N PHE A 42 20.71 1.27 0.65
CA PHE A 42 19.66 0.96 -0.32
C PHE A 42 20.06 -0.19 -1.26
N GLU A 43 21.29 -0.17 -1.78
CA GLU A 43 21.81 -1.28 -2.60
C GLU A 43 21.96 -2.59 -1.82
N GLN A 44 22.32 -2.51 -0.53
CA GLN A 44 22.40 -3.67 0.35
C GLN A 44 21.01 -4.23 0.68
N TYR A 45 20.03 -3.38 1.00
CA TYR A 45 18.64 -3.79 1.28
C TYR A 45 17.97 -4.40 0.06
N TYR A 46 18.23 -3.90 -1.14
CA TYR A 46 17.67 -4.45 -2.36
C TYR A 46 18.02 -5.93 -2.55
N LYS A 47 19.20 -6.36 -2.12
CA LYS A 47 19.61 -7.78 -2.13
C LYS A 47 18.81 -8.65 -1.16
N PHE A 48 18.22 -8.06 -0.12
CA PHE A 48 17.37 -8.76 0.85
C PHE A 48 15.87 -8.70 0.51
N ILE A 49 15.46 -7.87 -0.45
CA ILE A 49 14.08 -7.81 -0.91
C ILE A 49 13.86 -8.90 -1.95
N SER A 50 13.20 -9.98 -1.55
CA SER A 50 12.77 -11.04 -2.46
C SER A 50 11.84 -10.48 -3.54
N LYS A 51 11.99 -10.99 -4.77
CA LYS A 51 11.07 -10.67 -5.87
C LYS A 51 9.63 -11.02 -5.45
N PRO A 52 8.64 -10.11 -5.59
CA PRO A 52 7.26 -10.41 -5.26
C PRO A 52 6.72 -11.57 -6.10
N GLU A 53 6.07 -12.53 -5.44
CA GLU A 53 5.41 -13.66 -6.08
C GLU A 53 3.89 -13.60 -5.86
N LYS A 54 3.12 -13.89 -6.91
CA LYS A 54 1.66 -13.95 -6.80
C LYS A 54 1.24 -15.28 -6.19
N ILE A 55 0.69 -15.23 -4.96
CA ILE A 55 0.17 -16.42 -4.26
C ILE A 55 -1.31 -16.71 -4.55
N ASP A 56 -2.11 -15.69 -4.85
CA ASP A 56 -3.53 -15.83 -5.17
C ASP A 56 -4.09 -14.60 -5.92
N SER A 57 -5.35 -14.67 -6.35
CA SER A 57 -6.15 -13.55 -6.84
C SER A 57 -7.61 -13.70 -6.44
N PHE A 58 -8.28 -12.57 -6.24
CA PHE A 58 -9.68 -12.49 -5.83
C PHE A 58 -10.44 -11.56 -6.77
N SER A 59 -11.67 -11.93 -7.10
CA SER A 59 -12.67 -11.03 -7.67
C SER A 59 -13.87 -11.01 -6.73
N PHE A 60 -14.61 -9.90 -6.70
CA PHE A 60 -15.69 -9.67 -5.74
C PHE A 60 -16.99 -9.33 -6.47
N ASN A 61 -18.13 -9.81 -5.98
CA ASN A 61 -19.42 -9.34 -6.46
C ASN A 61 -19.76 -7.97 -5.85
N GLU A 62 -20.90 -7.42 -6.27
CA GLU A 62 -21.44 -6.17 -5.75
C GLU A 62 -21.73 -6.19 -4.25
N ASN A 63 -21.87 -7.36 -3.63
CA ASN A 63 -22.08 -7.52 -2.19
C ASN A 63 -20.77 -7.74 -1.42
N GLY A 64 -19.61 -7.61 -2.07
CA GLY A 64 -18.29 -7.82 -1.47
C GLY A 64 -17.91 -9.27 -1.21
N GLN A 65 -18.66 -10.25 -1.74
CA GLN A 65 -18.35 -11.68 -1.63
C GLN A 65 -17.34 -12.11 -2.69
N ILE A 66 -16.46 -13.06 -2.35
CA ILE A 66 -15.46 -13.59 -3.28
C ILE A 66 -16.15 -14.45 -4.35
N LEU A 67 -15.88 -14.14 -5.61
CA LEU A 67 -16.36 -14.89 -6.77
C LEU A 67 -15.53 -16.16 -7.01
N GLN A 68 -16.17 -17.22 -7.49
CA GLN A 68 -15.49 -18.45 -7.90
C GLN A 68 -14.51 -18.20 -9.06
N ASN A 69 -14.92 -17.40 -10.05
CA ASN A 69 -14.02 -16.93 -11.09
C ASN A 69 -13.14 -15.79 -10.53
N LYS A 70 -11.90 -16.13 -10.18
CA LYS A 70 -10.91 -15.22 -9.60
C LYS A 70 -10.53 -14.03 -10.50
N GLU A 71 -10.80 -14.13 -11.81
CA GLU A 71 -10.49 -13.08 -12.79
C GLU A 71 -11.74 -12.35 -13.32
N ALA A 72 -12.92 -12.57 -12.75
CA ALA A 72 -14.18 -11.99 -13.24
C ALA A 72 -14.17 -10.45 -13.35
N ASN A 73 -13.43 -9.78 -12.46
CA ASN A 73 -13.29 -8.32 -12.41
C ASN A 73 -11.98 -7.82 -13.04
N LYS A 74 -11.20 -8.70 -13.66
CA LYS A 74 -9.96 -8.31 -14.33
C LYS A 74 -10.32 -7.45 -15.54
N VAL A 75 -9.71 -6.27 -15.59
CA VAL A 75 -9.84 -5.34 -16.71
C VAL A 75 -8.46 -5.06 -17.29
N TYR A 76 -8.44 -4.69 -18.56
CA TYR A 76 -7.24 -4.36 -19.31
C TYR A 76 -7.33 -2.91 -19.76
N LEU A 77 -6.19 -2.23 -19.75
CA LEU A 77 -6.08 -0.90 -20.36
C LEU A 77 -6.51 -0.99 -21.82
N ASN A 78 -7.33 -0.04 -22.26
CA ASN A 78 -7.68 0.08 -23.66
C ASN A 78 -6.54 0.77 -24.41
N ASP A 79 -5.75 -0.01 -25.16
CA ASP A 79 -4.59 0.48 -25.91
C ASP A 79 -4.93 1.58 -26.93
N ASP A 80 -6.18 1.63 -27.41
CA ASP A 80 -6.62 2.66 -28.34
C ASP A 80 -6.58 4.06 -27.71
N ILE A 81 -6.69 4.16 -26.38
CA ILE A 81 -6.61 5.43 -25.66
C ILE A 81 -5.18 5.98 -25.67
N LEU A 82 -4.18 5.10 -25.68
CA LEU A 82 -2.76 5.50 -25.74
C LEU A 82 -2.39 6.13 -27.09
N LYS A 83 -3.19 5.90 -28.14
CA LYS A 83 -2.98 6.44 -29.49
C LYS A 83 -3.62 7.81 -29.69
N LEU A 84 -4.45 8.28 -28.75
CA LEU A 84 -5.14 9.56 -28.86
C LEU A 84 -4.18 10.70 -28.53
N THR A 85 -4.06 11.66 -29.46
CA THR A 85 -3.25 12.87 -29.27
C THR A 85 -3.90 13.87 -28.31
N ASN A 86 -5.22 13.87 -28.21
CA ASN A 86 -5.99 14.75 -27.32
C ASN A 86 -7.11 13.96 -26.62
N LEU A 87 -6.88 13.59 -25.36
CA LEU A 87 -7.86 12.88 -24.54
C LEU A 87 -8.77 13.88 -23.79
N LYS A 88 -10.03 14.00 -24.22
CA LYS A 88 -11.04 14.82 -23.54
C LYS A 88 -12.01 13.93 -22.77
N ILE A 89 -11.80 13.79 -21.46
CA ILE A 89 -12.66 12.98 -20.59
C ILE A 89 -13.41 13.89 -19.61
N ASN A 90 -14.74 13.77 -19.57
CA ASN A 90 -15.54 14.38 -18.51
C ASN A 90 -15.63 13.44 -17.28
N LEU A 91 -14.72 13.63 -16.34
CA LEU A 91 -14.64 12.84 -15.11
C LEU A 91 -15.80 13.07 -14.12
N LYS A 92 -16.59 14.13 -14.31
CA LYS A 92 -17.74 14.46 -13.45
C LYS A 92 -19.06 13.86 -13.93
N ARG A 93 -19.10 13.35 -15.17
CA ARG A 93 -20.31 12.78 -15.77
C ARG A 93 -20.90 11.75 -14.81
N ASN A 94 -22.20 11.83 -14.51
CA ASN A 94 -22.96 10.91 -13.63
C ASN A 94 -22.56 10.91 -12.14
N PHE A 95 -21.81 11.89 -11.64
CA PHE A 95 -21.49 11.96 -10.20
C PHE A 95 -22.75 12.04 -9.32
N ASN A 96 -23.81 12.70 -9.77
CA ASN A 96 -25.05 12.84 -8.99
C ASN A 96 -25.75 11.51 -8.70
N SER A 97 -25.51 10.46 -9.50
CA SER A 97 -26.06 9.12 -9.27
C SER A 97 -25.06 8.18 -8.57
N TYR A 98 -23.90 8.68 -8.16
CA TYR A 98 -22.87 7.88 -7.50
C TYR A 98 -23.21 7.65 -6.03
N THR A 99 -23.43 6.39 -5.66
CA THR A 99 -23.57 5.98 -4.25
C THR A 99 -22.21 5.60 -3.67
N HIS A 100 -21.72 6.39 -2.72
CA HIS A 100 -20.41 6.17 -2.13
C HIS A 100 -20.43 5.11 -1.02
N LEU A 101 -20.14 3.86 -1.38
CA LEU A 101 -20.01 2.73 -0.43
C LEU A 101 -18.56 2.22 -0.29
N TYR A 102 -17.58 3.02 -0.71
CA TYR A 102 -16.18 2.61 -0.79
C TYR A 102 -15.62 2.11 0.55
N SER A 103 -15.86 2.84 1.64
CA SER A 103 -15.35 2.47 2.98
C SER A 103 -15.94 1.15 3.48
N TYR A 104 -17.24 0.93 3.21
CA TYR A 104 -17.92 -0.33 3.54
C TYR A 104 -17.33 -1.52 2.77
N TYR A 105 -17.18 -1.40 1.44
CA TYR A 105 -16.60 -2.47 0.63
C TYR A 105 -15.12 -2.72 0.93
N LYS A 106 -14.38 -1.69 1.32
CA LYS A 106 -12.99 -1.84 1.75
C LYS A 106 -12.88 -2.72 3.00
N TYR A 107 -13.80 -2.55 3.96
CA TYR A 107 -13.89 -3.42 5.12
C TYR A 107 -14.23 -4.86 4.73
N LEU A 108 -15.34 -5.06 4.00
CA LEU A 108 -15.79 -6.40 3.59
C LEU A 108 -14.72 -7.16 2.81
N THR A 109 -14.05 -6.47 1.86
CA THR A 109 -12.99 -7.06 1.05
C THR A 109 -11.85 -7.58 1.93
N ARG A 110 -11.44 -6.81 2.94
CA ARG A 110 -10.34 -7.20 3.84
C ARG A 110 -10.71 -8.43 4.67
N SER A 111 -11.88 -8.37 5.31
CA SER A 111 -12.39 -9.46 6.14
C SER A 111 -12.55 -10.75 5.34
N ASN A 112 -13.15 -10.67 4.14
CA ASN A 112 -13.38 -11.83 3.29
C ASN A 112 -12.08 -12.43 2.75
N ILE A 113 -11.06 -11.62 2.43
CA ILE A 113 -9.74 -12.14 2.03
C ILE A 113 -9.08 -12.91 3.19
N ILE A 114 -9.07 -12.33 4.39
CA ILE A 114 -8.45 -12.98 5.56
C ILE A 114 -9.19 -14.29 5.87
N LEU A 115 -10.52 -14.26 5.92
CA LEU A 115 -11.35 -15.42 6.18
C LEU A 115 -11.14 -16.53 5.14
N HIS A 116 -11.10 -16.15 3.85
CA HIS A 116 -10.83 -17.08 2.77
C HIS A 116 -9.45 -17.72 2.91
N LEU A 117 -8.41 -16.92 3.16
CA LEU A 117 -7.04 -17.43 3.31
C LEU A 117 -6.88 -18.31 4.55
N HIS A 118 -7.62 -18.04 5.63
CA HIS A 118 -7.59 -18.87 6.84
C HIS A 118 -8.28 -20.22 6.63
N TYR A 119 -9.43 -20.28 5.94
CA TYR A 119 -10.15 -21.54 5.71
C TYR A 119 -9.74 -22.28 4.42
N LYS A 120 -8.91 -21.68 3.57
CA LYS A 120 -8.51 -22.28 2.30
C LYS A 120 -7.84 -23.64 2.52
N ARG A 121 -8.35 -24.66 1.83
CA ARG A 121 -7.79 -26.03 1.79
C ARG A 121 -7.66 -26.72 3.15
N ASN A 122 -8.38 -26.27 4.18
CA ASN A 122 -8.26 -26.76 5.57
C ASN A 122 -6.79 -26.76 6.07
N ARG A 123 -6.02 -25.74 5.69
CA ARG A 123 -4.63 -25.53 6.13
C ARG A 123 -4.54 -24.24 6.94
N SER A 124 -3.50 -24.11 7.75
CA SER A 124 -3.22 -22.88 8.48
C SER A 124 -3.01 -21.69 7.55
N LEU A 125 -3.34 -20.50 8.05
CA LEU A 125 -3.11 -19.24 7.33
C LEU A 125 -1.66 -19.14 6.84
N LYS A 126 -0.69 -19.47 7.70
CA LYS A 126 0.75 -19.48 7.39
C LYS A 126 1.09 -20.28 6.14
N ILE A 127 0.56 -21.50 6.01
CA ILE A 127 0.80 -22.32 4.82
C ILE A 127 0.12 -21.69 3.59
N ASN A 128 -1.08 -21.15 3.74
CA ASN A 128 -1.84 -20.53 2.65
C ASN A 128 -1.21 -19.22 2.13
N ILE A 129 -0.39 -18.56 2.93
CA ILE A 129 0.38 -17.36 2.56
C ILE A 129 1.87 -17.63 2.31
N ASN A 130 2.23 -18.87 1.96
CA ASN A 130 3.59 -19.28 1.64
C ASN A 130 4.60 -19.05 2.78
N ASN A 131 4.22 -19.43 3.99
CA ASN A 131 5.01 -19.33 5.23
C ASN A 131 5.43 -17.92 5.63
N ALA A 132 4.77 -16.88 5.10
CA ALA A 132 5.03 -15.51 5.51
C ALA A 132 4.71 -15.30 7.00
N ASN A 133 5.54 -14.51 7.69
CA ASN A 133 5.35 -14.17 9.10
C ASN A 133 4.36 -13.02 9.31
N ILE A 134 4.12 -12.21 8.28
CA ILE A 134 3.30 -11.02 8.35
C ILE A 134 2.31 -11.02 7.18
N PHE A 135 1.04 -10.77 7.49
CA PHE A 135 0.01 -10.48 6.50
C PHE A 135 -0.51 -9.05 6.69
N THR A 136 -0.41 -8.24 5.64
CA THR A 136 -0.97 -6.88 5.64
C THR A 136 -1.35 -6.43 4.24
N PHE A 137 -2.21 -5.43 4.15
CA PHE A 137 -2.58 -4.80 2.89
C PHE A 137 -1.50 -3.82 2.45
N ARG A 138 -1.25 -3.73 1.13
CA ARG A 138 -0.26 -2.81 0.55
C ARG A 138 -0.40 -1.38 1.08
N GLY A 139 -1.62 -0.86 1.18
CA GLY A 139 -1.86 0.50 1.70
C GLY A 139 -1.41 0.70 3.15
N THR A 140 -1.52 -0.33 4.00
CA THR A 140 -1.01 -0.31 5.38
C THR A 140 0.52 -0.39 5.39
N LEU A 141 1.11 -1.26 4.55
CA LEU A 141 2.56 -1.35 4.40
C LEU A 141 3.18 -0.04 3.91
N SER A 142 2.55 0.62 2.92
CA SER A 142 3.01 1.92 2.41
C SER A 142 2.92 3.04 3.44
N TYR A 143 2.00 2.95 4.40
CA TYR A 143 1.95 3.86 5.53
C TYR A 143 3.08 3.57 6.52
N LEU A 144 3.25 2.29 6.91
CA LEU A 144 4.33 1.86 7.80
C LEU A 144 5.73 2.18 7.26
N SER A 145 5.92 2.12 5.94
CA SER A 145 7.19 2.45 5.29
C SER A 145 7.43 3.96 5.13
N GLY A 146 6.52 4.82 5.58
CA GLY A 146 6.65 6.28 5.51
C GLY A 146 6.49 6.86 4.09
N VAL A 147 6.11 6.05 3.10
CA VAL A 147 5.83 6.51 1.72
C VAL A 147 4.62 7.44 1.72
N ILE A 148 3.61 7.12 2.55
CA ILE A 148 2.43 7.95 2.73
C ILE A 148 2.60 8.73 4.04
N LYS A 149 2.97 10.01 3.96
CA LYS A 149 3.17 10.90 5.11
C LYS A 149 1.85 11.44 5.72
N ASN A 150 0.73 10.77 5.48
CA ASN A 150 -0.58 11.25 5.92
C ASN A 150 -0.81 11.00 7.41
N GLU A 151 -1.90 11.62 7.89
CA GLU A 151 -2.49 11.63 9.24
C GLU A 151 -2.25 10.37 10.08
N LYS A 152 -2.21 10.56 11.41
CA LYS A 152 -2.05 9.49 12.40
C LYS A 152 -3.11 8.43 12.20
N LYS A 153 -2.68 7.21 11.86
CA LYS A 153 -3.56 6.04 11.76
C LYS A 153 -3.41 5.12 12.96
N ILE A 154 -4.54 4.60 13.41
CA ILE A 154 -4.59 3.49 14.38
C ILE A 154 -4.48 2.18 13.58
N LEU A 155 -3.53 1.33 13.98
CA LEU A 155 -3.32 0.01 13.40
C LEU A 155 -3.55 -1.05 14.47
N TRP A 156 -4.21 -2.13 14.09
CA TRP A 156 -4.39 -3.31 14.92
C TRP A 156 -3.46 -4.42 14.42
N ALA A 157 -2.78 -5.09 15.36
CA ALA A 157 -1.93 -6.24 15.08
C ALA A 157 -2.35 -7.39 15.99
N PHE A 158 -2.56 -8.57 15.40
CA PHE A 158 -2.95 -9.78 16.12
C PHE A 158 -2.33 -11.03 15.48
N ASN A 159 -2.19 -12.10 16.25
CA ASN A 159 -1.61 -13.37 15.78
C ASN A 159 -2.72 -14.34 15.35
N VAL A 160 -2.62 -14.90 14.15
CA VAL A 160 -3.47 -15.99 13.64
C VAL A 160 -2.58 -17.04 12.98
N ASP A 161 -2.62 -18.28 13.47
CA ASP A 161 -1.81 -19.40 12.98
C ASP A 161 -0.30 -19.07 12.79
N ASP A 162 0.33 -18.42 13.78
CA ASP A 162 1.73 -17.94 13.73
C ASP A 162 2.02 -16.87 12.67
N VAL A 163 0.99 -16.14 12.22
CA VAL A 163 1.09 -14.99 11.33
C VAL A 163 0.63 -13.74 12.06
N ILE A 164 1.45 -12.69 12.02
CA ILE A 164 1.06 -11.35 12.48
C ILE A 164 0.21 -10.69 11.40
N VAL A 165 -1.08 -10.53 11.66
CA VAL A 165 -2.02 -9.84 10.79
C VAL A 165 -2.10 -8.37 11.22
N ILE A 166 -1.74 -7.46 10.32
CA ILE A 166 -1.77 -6.01 10.58
C ILE A 166 -2.84 -5.36 9.70
N VAL A 167 -3.84 -4.77 10.34
CA VAL A 167 -4.95 -4.08 9.68
C VAL A 167 -5.04 -2.63 10.14
N ASN A 168 -5.48 -1.76 9.25
CA ASN A 168 -5.79 -0.38 9.61
C ASN A 168 -7.18 -0.36 10.26
N ASP A 169 -7.31 0.42 11.33
CA ASP A 169 -8.63 0.72 11.88
C ASP A 169 -9.51 1.33 10.80
N VAL A 170 -10.80 1.04 10.87
CA VAL A 170 -11.77 1.68 9.98
C VAL A 170 -12.00 3.05 10.57
N GLU A 171 -11.31 4.05 10.03
CA GLU A 171 -11.73 5.42 10.21
C GLU A 171 -13.20 5.48 9.78
N ASN A 172 -14.08 5.85 10.71
CA ASN A 172 -15.37 6.43 10.37
C ASN A 172 -15.06 7.73 9.63
N ASP A 173 -14.72 7.57 8.36
CA ASP A 173 -14.50 8.64 7.42
C ASP A 173 -15.82 9.40 7.36
N ASN A 174 -15.93 10.47 8.16
CA ASN A 174 -16.99 11.45 8.02
C ASN A 174 -17.01 11.80 6.54
N GLN A 175 -18.07 11.37 5.86
CA GLN A 175 -18.17 11.34 4.40
C GLN A 175 -18.27 12.77 3.89
N SER A 176 -17.15 13.48 3.84
CA SER A 176 -17.12 14.80 3.22
C SER A 176 -17.42 14.63 1.75
N GLN A 177 -18.31 15.47 1.20
CA GLN A 177 -18.67 15.44 -0.22
C GLN A 177 -17.41 15.49 -1.10
N ASN A 178 -16.39 16.22 -0.69
CA ASN A 178 -15.08 16.29 -1.37
C ASN A 178 -14.39 14.92 -1.47
N LYS A 179 -14.40 14.11 -0.41
CA LYS A 179 -13.78 12.77 -0.42
C LYS A 179 -14.54 11.82 -1.35
N SER A 180 -15.87 11.88 -1.34
CA SER A 180 -16.71 11.08 -2.25
C SER A 180 -16.46 11.44 -3.72
N PHE A 181 -16.29 12.73 -4.02
CA PHE A 181 -16.04 13.24 -5.36
C PHE A 181 -14.66 12.85 -5.88
N ILE A 182 -13.61 12.96 -5.06
CA ILE A 182 -12.25 12.54 -5.43
C ILE A 182 -12.22 11.03 -5.72
N ASN A 183 -12.85 10.22 -4.87
CA ASN A 183 -12.95 8.78 -5.07
C ASN A 183 -13.69 8.44 -6.37
N TYR A 184 -14.80 9.15 -6.64
CA TYR A 184 -15.56 8.98 -7.88
C TYR A 184 -14.71 9.27 -9.12
N ILE A 185 -13.97 10.37 -9.14
CA ILE A 185 -13.14 10.75 -10.29
C ILE A 185 -12.17 9.63 -10.67
N GLY A 186 -11.48 9.05 -9.68
CA GLY A 186 -10.54 7.95 -9.92
C GLY A 186 -11.24 6.72 -10.51
N LEU A 187 -12.35 6.30 -9.90
CA LEU A 187 -13.13 5.15 -10.38
C LEU A 187 -13.70 5.38 -11.79
N ASN A 188 -14.23 6.58 -12.04
CA ASN A 188 -14.80 6.94 -13.34
C ASN A 188 -13.71 6.98 -14.42
N PHE A 189 -12.53 7.48 -14.10
CA PHE A 189 -11.38 7.43 -15.02
C PHE A 189 -11.04 5.99 -15.37
N GLU A 190 -10.85 5.11 -14.38
CA GLU A 190 -10.55 3.69 -14.60
C GLU A 190 -11.61 2.99 -15.46
N ASN A 191 -12.89 3.26 -15.21
CA ASN A 191 -14.00 2.70 -15.99
C ASN A 191 -14.02 3.18 -17.45
N ILE A 192 -13.55 4.41 -17.72
CA ILE A 192 -13.48 4.96 -19.07
C ILE A 192 -12.29 4.37 -19.83
N ILE A 193 -11.16 4.19 -19.15
CA ILE A 193 -9.92 3.78 -19.83
C ILE A 193 -9.67 2.27 -19.90
N CYS A 194 -10.40 1.48 -19.13
CA CYS A 194 -10.24 0.03 -19.06
C CYS A 194 -11.43 -0.73 -19.67
N SER A 195 -11.21 -1.97 -20.12
CA SER A 195 -12.27 -2.85 -20.61
C SER A 195 -12.03 -4.32 -20.27
N LYS A 196 -13.08 -5.16 -20.35
CA LYS A 196 -12.97 -6.62 -20.09
C LYS A 196 -12.27 -7.40 -21.21
N LYS A 197 -12.16 -6.84 -22.42
CA LYS A 197 -11.53 -7.51 -23.57
C LYS A 197 -10.10 -7.02 -23.70
N LYS A 198 -9.13 -7.93 -23.61
CA LYS A 198 -7.83 -7.70 -24.23
C LYS A 198 -8.08 -7.76 -25.73
N ARG A 199 -8.11 -6.63 -26.44
CA ARG A 199 -8.08 -6.66 -27.91
C ARG A 199 -6.71 -7.24 -28.29
N ILE A 200 -6.66 -8.55 -28.52
CA ILE A 200 -5.56 -9.13 -29.28
C ILE A 200 -5.74 -8.56 -30.69
N LEU A 201 -4.77 -7.78 -31.16
CA LEU A 201 -4.66 -7.42 -32.57
C LEU A 201 -4.48 -8.72 -33.35
N SER A 202 -5.57 -9.32 -33.81
CA SER A 202 -5.52 -10.15 -35.01
C SER A 202 -5.50 -9.20 -36.20
N TYR A 203 -4.45 -9.31 -37.01
CA TYR A 203 -4.15 -8.61 -38.27
C TYR A 203 -3.42 -7.26 -38.14
N LEU A 204 -2.08 -7.35 -38.15
CA LEU A 204 -1.27 -6.96 -39.33
C LEU A 204 -0.25 -8.08 -39.59
#